data_AF-A0A0M0KH08-F1
#
_entry.id   AF-A0A0M0KH08-F1
#
_cell.length_a   1.000
_cell.length_b   1.000
_cell.length_c   1.000
_cell.angle_alpha   90.00
_cell.angle_beta   90.00
_cell.angle_gamma   90.00
#
_symmetry.space_group_name_H-M   'P 1'
#
loop_
_entity.id
_entity.type
_entity.pdbx_description
1 polymer ?
#
loop_
_entity_poly.entity_id
_entity_poly.type
_entity_poly.pdbx_seq_one_letter_code
_entity_poly.pdbx_strand_id
1 'polypeptide(L)' 'MDVIPFENTWPYERMSGDIYFDECPFCGERHVLTSMSLEALELAKEGVKVSINLPCCRGRLTVLEADDDYLWTNQALRK' A
#
# COMPACT_ATOMS: atom_id res chain seq x y z
N MET A 1 -2.21 22.55 0.35
CA MET A 1 -1.93 21.11 0.34
C MET A 1 -2.93 20.46 1.26
N ASP A 2 -3.86 19.66 0.73
CA ASP A 2 -4.69 18.80 1.56
C ASP A 2 -3.77 17.66 2.02
N VAL A 3 -3.33 17.74 3.28
CA VAL A 3 -2.36 16.81 3.85
C VAL A 3 -3.09 15.49 4.01
N ILE A 4 -2.72 14.46 3.26
CA ILE A 4 -3.36 13.15 3.42
C ILE A 4 -3.12 12.72 4.87
N PRO A 5 -4.18 12.41 5.63
CA PRO A 5 -4.07 12.02 7.02
C PRO A 5 -3.14 10.81 7.22
N PHE A 6 -2.40 10.78 8.32
CA PHE A 6 -1.52 9.64 8.64
C PHE A 6 -2.30 8.34 8.91
N GLU A 7 -3.60 8.42 9.21
CA GLU A 7 -4.52 7.28 9.28
C GLU A 7 -4.68 6.54 7.93
N ASN A 8 -4.35 7.19 6.81
CA ASN A 8 -4.42 6.63 5.46
C ASN A 8 -3.09 6.01 5.01
N THR A 9 -2.06 5.99 5.87
CA THR A 9 -0.76 5.40 5.53
C THR A 9 -0.67 3.96 5.97
N TRP A 10 -0.07 3.13 5.11
CA TRP A 10 0.26 1.76 5.44
C TRP A 10 1.74 1.47 5.23
N PRO A 11 2.42 0.85 6.21
CA PRO A 11 3.80 0.44 6.03
C PRO A 11 3.88 -0.72 5.03
N TYR A 12 4.94 -0.73 4.23
CA TYR A 12 5.23 -1.82 3.31
C TYR A 12 6.70 -2.21 3.39
N GLU A 13 6.99 -3.46 3.08
CA GLU A 13 8.35 -3.98 2.98
C GLU A 13 8.64 -4.39 1.55
N ARG A 14 9.84 -4.06 1.08
CA ARG A 14 10.36 -4.50 -0.22
C ARG A 14 11.34 -5.64 -0.02
N MET A 15 11.01 -6.82 -0.55
CA MET A 15 11.88 -7.99 -0.46
C MET A 15 12.08 -8.59 -1.85
N SER A 16 13.32 -8.68 -2.31
CA SER A 16 13.71 -9.28 -3.60
C SER A 16 12.98 -8.74 -4.84
N GLY A 17 12.42 -7.54 -4.76
CA GLY A 17 11.67 -6.91 -5.85
C GLY A 17 10.14 -7.03 -5.74
N ASP A 18 9.65 -7.73 -4.73
CA ASP A 18 8.23 -7.81 -4.42
C ASP A 18 7.90 -6.93 -3.20
N ILE A 19 6.66 -6.45 -3.16
CA ILE A 19 6.14 -5.61 -2.08
C ILE A 19 5.23 -6.44 -1.18
N TYR A 20 5.49 -6.40 0.12
CA TYR A 20 4.77 -7.14 1.14
C TYR A 20 4.24 -6.21 2.22
N PHE A 21 3.13 -6.58 2.85
CA PHE A 21 2.67 -5.95 4.07
C PHE A 21 2.95 -6.87 5.25
N ASP A 22 3.53 -6.32 6.31
CA ASP A 22 3.74 -7.04 7.57
C ASP A 22 2.39 -7.52 8.14
N GLU A 23 1.37 -6.66 8.08
CA GLU A 23 -0.01 -6.99 8.44
C GLU A 23 -0.99 -6.37 7.42
N CYS A 24 -2.06 -7.09 7.08
CA CYS A 24 -3.10 -6.62 6.18
C CYS A 24 -4.06 -5.65 6.90
N PRO A 25 -4.31 -4.45 6.36
CA PRO A 25 -5.18 -3.47 7.00
C PRO A 25 -6.66 -3.89 7.05
N PHE A 26 -7.06 -4.87 6.24
CA PHE A 26 -8.46 -5.29 6.14
C PHE A 26 -8.77 -6.50 7.02
N CYS A 27 -7.95 -7.55 6.97
CA CYS A 27 -8.20 -8.81 7.67
C CYS A 27 -7.21 -9.10 8.82
N GLY A 28 -6.14 -8.31 8.97
CA GLY A 28 -5.10 -8.55 9.98
C GLY A 28 -4.18 -9.73 9.68
N GLU A 29 -4.19 -10.26 8.45
CA GLU A 29 -3.28 -11.34 8.06
C GLU A 29 -1.84 -10.85 7.96
N ARG A 30 -0.88 -11.65 8.43
CA ARG A 30 0.54 -11.28 8.44
C ARG A 30 1.30 -11.76 7.21
N HIS A 31 2.35 -11.04 6.84
CA HIS A 31 3.22 -11.34 5.69
C HIS A 31 2.45 -11.52 4.38
N VAL A 32 1.66 -10.50 4.02
CA VAL A 32 0.82 -10.55 2.82
C VAL A 32 1.60 -10.02 1.62
N LEU A 33 1.85 -10.91 0.65
CA LEU A 33 2.37 -10.52 -0.65
C LEU A 33 1.33 -9.68 -1.39
N THR A 34 1.72 -8.46 -1.78
CA THR A 34 0.86 -7.59 -2.57
C THR A 34 1.00 -7.91 -4.06
N SER A 35 -0.03 -7.62 -4.86
CA SER A 35 0.09 -7.69 -6.33
C SER A 35 0.82 -6.48 -6.95
N MET A 36 1.52 -5.69 -6.14
CA MET A 36 2.22 -4.48 -6.59
C MET A 36 3.61 -4.85 -7.12
N SER A 37 3.92 -4.42 -8.35
CA SER A 37 5.27 -4.52 -8.91
C SER A 37 6.11 -3.29 -8.55
N LEU A 38 7.43 -3.39 -8.71
CA LEU A 38 8.34 -2.25 -8.52
C LEU A 38 8.00 -1.06 -9.42
N GLU A 39 7.66 -1.31 -10.69
CA GLU A 39 7.25 -0.25 -11.61
C GLU A 39 6.00 0.48 -11.10
N ALA A 40 5.04 -0.27 -10.55
CA ALA A 40 3.85 0.33 -9.95
C ALA A 40 4.19 1.13 -8.69
N LEU A 41 5.19 0.70 -7.90
CA LEU A 41 5.68 1.46 -6.76
C LEU A 41 6.34 2.78 -7.21
N GLU A 42 7.19 2.74 -8.23
CA GLU A 42 7.82 3.95 -8.77
C GLU A 42 6.77 4.93 -9.30
N LEU A 43 5.76 4.44 -10.03
CA LEU A 43 4.62 5.26 -10.45
C LEU A 43 3.88 5.88 -9.26
N ALA A 44 3.65 5.12 -8.20
CA ALA A 44 3.04 5.64 -6.98
C ALA A 44 3.90 6.72 -6.30
N LYS A 45 5.24 6.59 -6.34
CA LYS A 45 6.18 7.63 -5.87
C LYS A 45 6.14 8.90 -6.73
N GLU A 46 5.81 8.77 -8.01
CA GLU A 46 5.59 9.91 -8.92
C GLU A 46 4.19 10.55 -8.77
N GLY A 47 3.37 10.07 -7.84
CA GLY A 47 2.00 10.57 -7.61
C GLY A 47 0.95 9.97 -8.56
N VAL A 48 1.30 8.88 -9.27
CA VAL A 48 0.35 8.15 -10.11
C VAL A 48 -0.44 7.17 -9.25
N LYS A 49 -1.77 7.21 -9.37
CA LYS A 49 -2.65 6.35 -8.58
C LYS A 49 -2.51 4.89 -9.02
N VAL A 50 -2.21 4.02 -8.06
CA VAL A 50 -2.06 2.58 -8.28
C VAL A 50 -3.08 1.82 -7.44
N SER A 51 -3.67 0.78 -8.02
CA SER A 51 -4.57 -0.11 -7.29
C SER A 51 -3.91 -1.46 -7.07
N ILE A 52 -3.86 -1.88 -5.81
CA ILE A 52 -3.30 -3.14 -5.37
C ILE A 52 -4.46 -4.03 -4.94
N ASN A 53 -4.47 -5.27 -5.41
CA ASN A 53 -5.38 -6.28 -4.87
C ASN A 53 -4.63 -7.10 -3.82
N LEU A 54 -5.28 -7.30 -2.67
CA LEU A 54 -4.76 -8.10 -1.58
C LEU A 54 -5.27 -9.53 -1.71
N PRO A 55 -4.38 -10.53 -1.87
CA PRO A 55 -4.80 -11.91 -2.10
C PRO A 55 -5.48 -12.54 -0.88
N CYS A 56 -5.16 -12.10 0.34
CA CYS A 56 -5.70 -12.63 1.60
C CYS A 56 -7.21 -12.40 1.76
N CYS A 57 -7.68 -11.17 1.57
CA CYS A 57 -9.07 -10.79 1.78
C CYS A 57 -9.80 -10.38 0.49
N ARG A 58 -9.11 -10.43 -0.66
CA ARG A 58 -9.55 -9.84 -1.94
C ARG A 58 -9.90 -8.36 -1.81
N GLY A 59 -9.28 -7.69 -0.84
CA GLY A 59 -9.41 -6.26 -0.62
C GLY A 59 -8.73 -5.49 -1.74
N ARG A 60 -9.33 -4.38 -2.16
CA ARG A 60 -8.70 -3.47 -3.12
C ARG A 60 -8.20 -2.24 -2.37
N LEU A 61 -6.92 -1.99 -2.48
CA LEU A 61 -6.25 -0.83 -1.91
C LEU A 61 -5.90 0.14 -3.04
N THR A 62 -6.35 1.39 -2.94
CA THR A 62 -5.96 2.44 -3.90
C THR A 62 -4.91 3.33 -3.26
N VAL A 63 -3.67 3.15 -3.72
CA VAL A 63 -2.52 3.97 -3.38
C VAL A 63 -2.59 5.26 -4.19
N LEU A 64 -2.60 6.38 -3.48
CA LEU A 64 -2.56 7.72 -4.04
C LEU A 64 -1.12 8.16 -4.29
N GLU A 65 -0.25 7.86 -3.33
CA GLU A 65 1.16 8.24 -3.33
C GLU A 65 1.94 7.22 -2.49
N ALA A 66 3.23 7.07 -2.77
CA ALA A 66 4.12 6.21 -2.00
C ALA A 66 5.42 6.95 -1.70
N ASP A 67 6.04 6.61 -0.58
CA ASP A 67 7.43 6.96 -0.27
C ASP A 67 8.23 5.66 -0.05
N ASP A 68 9.42 5.69 0.53
CA ASP A 68 10.27 4.50 0.71
C ASP A 68 9.77 3.49 1.76
N ASP A 69 8.91 3.94 2.68
CA ASP A 69 8.46 3.12 3.82
C ASP A 69 6.92 3.02 3.93
N TYR A 70 6.19 3.99 3.35
CA TYR A 70 4.74 4.12 3.51
C TYR A 70 4.00 4.31 2.19
N LEU A 71 2.80 3.72 2.11
CA LEU A 71 1.83 3.96 1.05
C LEU A 71 0.70 4.84 1.59
N TRP A 72 0.45 5.98 0.95
CA TRP A 72 -0.73 6.80 1.19
C TRP A 72 -1.88 6.29 0.35
N THR A 73 -3.03 6.13 0.97
CA THR A 73 -4.22 5.61 0.29
C THR A 73 -5.38 6.58 0.40
N ASN A 74 -6.44 6.31 -0.37
CA ASN A 74 -7.65 7.13 -0.36
C ASN A 74 -8.62 6.80 0.78
N GLN A 75 -8.27 5.87 1.66
CA GLN A 75 -9.13 5.37 2.73
C GLN A 75 -8.33 5.22 4.02
N ALA A 76 -9.00 5.36 5.16
CA ALA A 76 -8.39 5.12 6.46
C ALA A 76 -8.14 3.62 6.66
N LEU A 77 -6.88 3.25 6.86
CA LEU A 77 -6.44 1.87 7.06
C LEU A 77 -6.16 1.58 8.52
N ARG A 78 -5.77 2.62 9.28
CA ARG A 78 -5.59 2.56 10.73
C ARG A 78 -6.91 2.93 11.40
N LYS A 79 -7.39 2.08 12.31
CA LYS A 79 -8.53 2.36 13.20
C LYS A 79 -8.07 2.60 14.62
#